data_AF-A0A2G8KD37-F1
#
_entry.id   AF-A0A2G8KD37-F1
#
_cell.length_a   1.000
_cell.length_b   1.000
_cell.length_c   1.000
_cell.angle_alpha   90.00
_cell.angle_beta   90.00
_cell.angle_gamma   90.00
#
_symmetry.space_group_name_H-M   'P 1'
#
loop_
_entity.id
_entity.type
_entity.pdbx_description
1 polymer ?
#
loop_
_entity_poly.entity_id
_entity_poly.type
_entity_poly.pdbx_seq_one_letter_code
_entity_poly.pdbx_strand_id
1 'polypeptide(L)'
;MLTLFHQSNCELLTAPYDQNTLLNAEVRVGQEAGSNTNQNTLVGLVTDVSSNPVKITLNGNIEGRFVSVDHTGSSVSLVLCEVQIFGDLLGDPCDNGCVVPRLLANGRYSVRSGNVAPGSCFRDTHLRVDCNIGNILTGGRYYMCDQTTGKLNYDNTGYRKMLSDCGS
;
A
#
# COMPACT_ATOMS: atom_id res chain seq x y z
N MET A 1 8.40 4.19 -1.49
CA MET A 1 8.01 5.34 -0.64
C MET A 1 6.54 5.59 -0.93
N LEU A 2 5.73 6.00 0.03
CA LEU A 2 4.31 6.31 -0.16
C LEU A 2 4.17 7.83 -0.32
N THR A 3 3.55 8.28 -1.40
CA THR A 3 3.28 9.71 -1.60
C THR A 3 1.79 9.95 -1.76
N LEU A 4 1.28 10.76 -0.86
CA LEU A 4 -0.11 11.18 -0.79
C LEU A 4 -0.19 12.52 -1.54
N PHE A 5 -0.84 12.52 -2.69
CA PHE A 5 -1.11 13.72 -3.46
C PHE A 5 -2.27 14.53 -2.90
N HIS A 6 -2.43 15.74 -3.41
CA HIS A 6 -3.61 16.57 -3.17
C HIS A 6 -4.90 15.76 -3.45
N GLN A 7 -5.80 15.67 -2.45
CA GLN A 7 -7.03 14.84 -2.40
C GLN A 7 -6.85 13.36 -1.99
N SER A 8 -5.67 12.97 -1.50
CA SER A 8 -5.49 11.68 -0.81
C SER A 8 -6.30 11.63 0.48
N ASN A 9 -6.67 10.43 0.94
CA ASN A 9 -7.49 10.27 2.14
C ASN A 9 -6.95 9.15 3.04
N CYS A 10 -7.18 9.30 4.34
CA CYS A 10 -7.07 8.23 5.33
C CYS A 10 -8.46 7.98 5.92
N GLU A 11 -8.87 6.72 5.98
CA GLU A 11 -10.14 6.30 6.56
C GLU A 11 -9.86 5.40 7.76
N LEU A 12 -10.38 5.81 8.92
CA LEU A 12 -10.18 5.15 10.21
C LEU A 12 -11.50 4.55 10.66
N LEU A 13 -11.50 3.25 10.96
CA LEU A 13 -12.65 2.54 11.51
C LEU A 13 -12.37 2.14 12.95
N THR A 14 -13.37 2.31 13.81
CA THR A 14 -13.33 1.86 15.21
C THR A 14 -14.43 0.85 15.49
N ALA A 15 -14.30 0.16 16.62
CA ALA A 15 -15.31 -0.77 17.09
C ALA A 15 -16.63 -0.02 17.38
N PRO A 16 -17.79 -0.67 17.19
CA PRO A 16 -19.06 -0.12 17.64
C PRO A 16 -18.96 0.21 19.13
N TYR A 17 -19.36 1.43 19.53
CA TYR A 17 -19.28 2.01 20.89
C TYR A 17 -17.96 2.63 21.35
N ASP A 18 -16.83 2.45 20.63
CA ASP A 18 -15.52 3.03 21.01
C ASP A 18 -15.10 4.26 20.20
N GLN A 19 -16.05 4.88 19.49
CA GLN A 19 -15.80 6.03 18.60
C GLN A 19 -15.10 7.20 19.31
N ASN A 20 -15.33 7.39 20.61
CA ASN A 20 -14.70 8.46 21.38
C ASN A 20 -13.19 8.27 21.59
N THR A 21 -12.64 7.07 21.40
CA THR A 21 -11.19 6.83 21.54
C THR A 21 -10.38 7.52 20.43
N LEU A 22 -11.00 7.76 19.28
CA LEU A 22 -10.41 8.48 18.16
C LEU A 22 -10.42 10.00 18.33
N LEU A 23 -11.23 10.56 19.22
CA LEU A 23 -11.33 12.01 19.36
C LEU A 23 -9.98 12.58 19.84
N ASN A 24 -9.44 13.55 19.11
CA ASN A 24 -8.09 14.11 19.27
C ASN A 24 -6.93 13.19 18.83
N ALA A 25 -7.21 12.09 18.15
CA ALA A 25 -6.16 11.32 17.50
C ALA A 25 -5.49 12.14 16.38
N GLU A 26 -4.17 12.13 16.36
CA GLU A 26 -3.33 12.73 15.33
C GLU A 26 -2.94 11.67 14.30
N VAL A 27 -3.02 12.03 13.02
CA VAL A 27 -2.47 11.22 11.93
C VAL A 27 -1.22 11.88 11.40
N ARG A 28 -0.13 11.12 11.34
CA ARG A 28 1.18 11.60 10.89
C ARG A 28 1.74 10.75 9.77
N VAL A 29 2.45 11.37 8.83
CA VAL A 29 3.04 10.71 7.67
C VAL A 29 4.49 11.15 7.50
N GLY A 30 5.40 10.19 7.35
CA GLY A 30 6.81 10.47 7.16
C GLY A 30 7.69 9.23 7.13
N GLN A 31 9.00 9.40 7.35
CA GLN A 31 9.99 8.33 7.22
C GLN A 31 10.35 7.65 8.53
N GLU A 32 9.99 8.24 9.65
CA GLU A 32 10.28 7.70 10.98
C GLU A 32 9.23 6.69 11.41
N ALA A 33 9.66 5.68 12.16
CA ALA A 33 8.80 4.62 12.71
C ALA A 33 8.97 4.50 14.22
N GLY A 34 8.05 3.78 14.88
CA GLY A 34 8.12 3.52 16.32
C GLY A 34 7.97 4.80 17.15
N SER A 35 8.86 5.01 18.12
CA SER A 35 8.79 6.16 19.04
C SER A 35 9.10 7.52 18.39
N ASN A 36 9.61 7.53 17.16
CA ASN A 36 10.01 8.75 16.45
C ASN A 36 8.91 9.27 15.51
N THR A 37 7.72 8.66 15.49
CA THR A 37 6.63 9.07 14.60
C THR A 37 6.14 10.50 14.86
N ASN A 38 6.40 11.05 16.05
CA ASN A 38 6.14 12.45 16.37
C ASN A 38 6.97 13.45 15.53
N GLN A 39 8.09 13.01 14.93
CA GLN A 39 8.89 13.80 13.99
C GLN A 39 8.29 13.82 12.59
N ASN A 40 7.39 12.88 12.28
CA ASN A 40 6.68 12.87 11.02
C ASN A 40 5.68 14.03 10.94
N THR A 41 5.39 14.46 9.71
CA THR A 41 4.46 15.57 9.42
C THR A 41 3.08 15.24 9.94
N LEU A 42 2.48 16.15 10.71
CA LEU A 42 1.07 16.06 11.10
C LEU A 42 0.18 16.38 9.90
N VAL A 43 -0.67 15.42 9.53
CA VAL A 43 -1.48 15.51 8.32
C VAL A 43 -2.98 15.59 8.59
N GLY A 44 -3.40 15.25 9.81
CA GLY A 44 -4.79 15.33 10.23
C GLY A 44 -4.95 15.23 11.73
N LEU A 45 -6.01 15.86 12.23
CA LEU A 45 -6.47 15.77 13.61
C LEU A 45 -7.94 15.35 13.59
N VAL A 46 -8.28 14.29 14.31
CA VAL A 46 -9.66 13.83 14.42
C VAL A 46 -10.41 14.71 15.42
N THR A 47 -11.28 15.57 14.92
CA THR A 47 -12.13 16.46 15.74
C THR A 47 -13.60 16.05 15.76
N ASP A 48 -14.01 15.16 14.85
CA ASP A 48 -15.36 14.66 14.73
C ASP A 48 -15.34 13.13 14.55
N VAL A 49 -16.06 12.44 15.43
CA VAL A 49 -16.21 10.98 15.46
C VAL A 49 -17.67 10.56 15.31
N SER A 50 -18.54 11.47 14.84
CA SER A 50 -19.94 11.19 14.54
C SER A 50 -20.13 10.29 13.31
N SER A 51 -19.08 10.14 12.50
CA SER A 51 -19.05 9.27 11.32
C SER A 51 -18.13 8.07 11.53
N ASN A 52 -18.50 6.92 10.96
CA ASN A 52 -17.67 5.73 10.88
C ASN A 52 -17.81 5.14 9.47
N PRO A 53 -16.76 5.16 8.63
CA PRO A 53 -15.38 5.58 8.93
C PRO A 53 -15.22 7.09 9.17
N VAL A 54 -14.27 7.43 10.05
CA VAL A 54 -13.76 8.82 10.16
C VAL A 54 -12.83 9.05 8.99
N LYS A 55 -13.15 10.05 8.17
CA LYS A 55 -12.39 10.38 6.96
C LYS A 55 -11.51 11.61 7.18
N ILE A 56 -10.22 11.46 6.93
CA ILE A 56 -9.23 12.53 6.98
C ILE A 56 -8.75 12.79 5.55
N THR A 57 -9.06 13.98 5.03
CA THR A 57 -8.56 14.43 3.73
C THR A 57 -7.22 15.12 3.89
N LEU A 58 -6.25 14.65 3.11
CA LEU A 58 -4.88 15.11 3.14
C LEU A 58 -4.74 16.26 2.15
N ASN A 59 -4.29 17.40 2.65
CA ASN A 59 -4.10 18.60 1.85
C ASN A 59 -2.63 18.76 1.48
N GLY A 60 -2.39 18.94 0.18
CA GLY A 60 -1.04 19.10 -0.37
C GLY A 60 -0.38 17.77 -0.72
N ASN A 61 0.90 17.84 -1.09
CA ASN A 61 1.70 16.67 -1.41
C ASN A 61 2.49 16.27 -0.17
N ILE A 62 2.24 15.06 0.34
CA ILE A 62 2.88 14.54 1.53
C ILE A 62 3.53 13.21 1.20
N GLU A 63 4.82 13.09 1.47
CA GLU A 63 5.59 11.87 1.24
C GLU A 63 5.98 11.22 2.56
N GLY A 64 5.91 9.90 2.62
CA GLY A 64 6.31 9.13 3.80
C GLY A 64 6.42 7.64 3.49
N ARG A 65 6.95 6.85 4.40
CA ARG A 65 6.90 5.38 4.34
C ARG A 65 5.95 4.82 5.37
N PHE A 66 5.75 5.57 6.45
CA PHE A 66 4.94 5.19 7.59
C PHE A 66 3.83 6.19 7.77
N VAL A 67 2.66 5.67 8.11
CA VAL A 67 1.53 6.42 8.63
C VAL A 67 1.34 5.98 10.06
N SER A 68 1.25 6.93 10.98
CA SER A 68 0.92 6.65 12.38
C SER A 68 -0.36 7.36 12.77
N VAL A 69 -1.09 6.74 13.70
CA VAL A 69 -2.28 7.30 14.34
C VAL A 69 -2.01 7.24 15.83
N ASP A 70 -1.83 8.40 16.45
CA ASP A 70 -1.33 8.53 17.82
C ASP A 70 -2.17 9.51 18.63
N HIS A 71 -2.26 9.30 19.93
CA HIS A 71 -2.87 10.26 20.85
C HIS A 71 -1.74 11.02 21.56
N THR A 72 -1.56 12.30 21.24
CA THR A 72 -0.55 13.13 21.91
C THR A 72 -1.08 13.62 23.26
N GLY A 73 -0.40 13.25 24.35
CA GLY A 73 -0.69 13.78 25.69
C GLY A 73 -1.89 13.17 26.42
N SER A 74 -2.53 12.12 25.87
CA SER A 74 -3.63 11.39 26.50
C SER A 74 -3.19 9.98 26.91
N SER A 75 -3.68 9.49 28.04
CA SER A 75 -3.52 8.09 28.47
C SER A 75 -4.59 7.15 27.90
N VAL A 76 -5.47 7.65 27.03
CA VAL A 76 -6.52 6.85 26.39
C VAL A 76 -5.89 5.95 25.33
N SER A 77 -6.19 4.65 25.42
CA SER A 77 -5.75 3.67 24.43
C SER A 77 -6.55 3.84 23.14
N LEU A 78 -5.85 3.90 22.00
CA LEU A 78 -6.46 3.90 20.67
C LEU A 78 -6.93 2.49 20.30
N VAL A 79 -8.19 2.37 19.90
CA VAL A 79 -8.77 1.12 19.39
C VAL A 79 -9.20 1.32 17.95
N LEU A 80 -8.41 0.80 17.02
CA LEU A 80 -8.67 0.84 15.59
C LEU A 80 -9.02 -0.56 15.10
N CYS A 81 -10.10 -0.69 14.33
CA CYS A 81 -10.44 -1.92 13.63
C CYS A 81 -9.74 -2.01 12.29
N GLU A 82 -9.72 -0.89 11.56
CA GLU A 82 -9.15 -0.84 10.22
C GLU A 82 -8.62 0.56 9.91
N VAL A 83 -7.53 0.62 9.14
CA VAL A 83 -6.92 1.84 8.63
C VAL A 83 -6.73 1.67 7.13
N GLN A 84 -7.40 2.49 6.33
CA GLN A 84 -7.26 2.50 4.89
C GLN A 84 -6.58 3.80 4.44
N ILE A 85 -5.54 3.67 3.64
CA ILE A 85 -4.75 4.79 3.15
C ILE A 85 -4.82 4.81 1.63
N PHE A 86 -5.23 5.96 1.08
CA PHE A 86 -5.34 6.18 -0.35
C PHE A 86 -4.28 7.17 -0.78
N GLY A 87 -3.38 6.75 -1.67
CA GLY A 87 -2.38 7.61 -2.29
C GLY A 87 -1.58 6.83 -3.33
N ASP A 88 -0.63 7.51 -3.97
CA ASP A 88 0.22 6.93 -4.99
C ASP A 88 1.54 6.45 -4.40
N LEU A 89 2.14 5.45 -5.03
CA LEU A 89 3.51 5.08 -4.74
C LEU A 89 4.39 5.96 -5.63
N LEU A 90 5.09 6.95 -5.06
CA LEU A 90 6.18 7.62 -5.79
C LEU A 90 7.47 6.86 -5.60
N GLY A 91 8.15 6.71 -6.73
CA GLY A 91 9.31 5.86 -6.86
C GLY A 91 8.88 4.42 -6.77
N ASP A 92 8.89 3.74 -7.90
CA ASP A 92 9.31 2.36 -7.80
C ASP A 92 10.64 2.35 -7.04
N PRO A 93 10.86 1.45 -6.07
CA PRO A 93 12.18 1.23 -5.44
C PRO A 93 13.36 1.02 -6.41
N CYS A 94 13.09 1.05 -7.70
CA CYS A 94 13.94 0.66 -8.80
C CYS A 94 14.09 1.88 -9.71
N ASP A 95 15.24 2.54 -9.68
CA ASP A 95 15.59 3.62 -10.62
C ASP A 95 15.33 3.16 -12.07
N ASN A 96 14.28 3.69 -12.70
CA ASN A 96 13.79 3.31 -14.04
C ASN A 96 13.48 1.80 -14.22
N GLY A 97 12.84 1.17 -13.23
CA GLY A 97 12.43 -0.24 -13.30
C GLY A 97 11.16 -0.54 -12.51
N CYS A 98 10.73 -1.80 -12.51
CA CYS A 98 9.56 -2.28 -11.78
C CYS A 98 9.86 -3.14 -10.55
N VAL A 99 9.07 -3.04 -9.49
CA VAL A 99 9.09 -4.04 -8.41
C VAL A 99 8.26 -5.26 -8.76
N VAL A 100 8.88 -6.44 -8.62
CA VAL A 100 8.14 -7.69 -8.69
C VAL A 100 7.14 -7.76 -7.52
N PRO A 101 5.86 -8.02 -7.76
CA PRO A 101 4.84 -8.00 -6.71
C PRO A 101 5.15 -9.03 -5.62
N ARG A 102 5.23 -8.60 -4.35
CA ARG A 102 5.49 -9.49 -3.20
C ARG A 102 4.43 -10.60 -3.05
N LEU A 103 3.23 -10.39 -3.57
CA LEU A 103 2.14 -11.37 -3.57
C LEU A 103 2.48 -12.65 -4.35
N LEU A 104 3.51 -12.60 -5.21
CA LEU A 104 4.04 -13.79 -5.90
C LEU A 104 4.90 -14.69 -5.00
N ALA A 105 5.25 -14.26 -3.78
CA ALA A 105 6.04 -15.05 -2.81
C ALA A 105 5.26 -16.22 -2.18
N ASN A 106 3.99 -16.43 -2.53
CA ASN A 106 3.14 -17.48 -1.96
C ASN A 106 3.48 -18.90 -2.47
N GLY A 107 4.54 -19.06 -3.27
CA GLY A 107 5.01 -20.34 -3.82
C GLY A 107 4.17 -20.91 -4.98
N ARG A 108 3.03 -20.29 -5.31
CA ARG A 108 2.18 -20.70 -6.45
C ARG A 108 2.59 -20.04 -7.75
N TYR A 109 3.50 -19.08 -7.71
CA TYR A 109 3.94 -18.34 -8.88
C TYR A 109 5.46 -18.41 -9.03
N SER A 110 5.93 -18.38 -10.28
CA SER A 110 7.35 -18.21 -10.58
C SER A 110 7.55 -17.10 -11.60
N VAL A 111 8.61 -16.32 -11.41
CA VAL A 111 9.01 -15.27 -12.34
C VAL A 111 10.11 -15.80 -13.25
N ARG A 112 9.89 -15.78 -14.56
CA ARG A 112 10.87 -16.26 -15.55
C ARG A 112 11.87 -15.20 -16.02
N SER A 113 11.65 -13.94 -15.69
CA SER A 113 12.64 -12.88 -15.95
C SER A 113 13.77 -12.98 -14.93
N GLY A 114 14.86 -13.67 -15.29
CA GLY A 114 16.16 -13.54 -14.63
C GLY A 114 16.26 -13.93 -13.15
N ASN A 115 15.44 -14.88 -12.65
CA ASN A 115 15.40 -15.27 -11.22
C ASN A 115 15.19 -14.08 -10.26
N VAL A 116 14.39 -13.09 -10.66
CA VAL A 116 14.08 -11.96 -9.78
C VAL A 116 13.06 -12.39 -8.73
N ALA A 117 13.45 -12.27 -7.45
CA ALA A 117 12.58 -12.64 -6.33
C ALA A 117 11.40 -11.65 -6.18
N PRO A 118 10.26 -12.10 -5.64
CA PRO A 118 9.18 -11.20 -5.27
C PRO A 118 9.65 -10.08 -4.32
N GLY A 119 9.31 -8.84 -4.64
CA GLY A 119 9.76 -7.64 -3.93
C GLY A 119 11.12 -7.11 -4.38
N SER A 120 11.83 -7.80 -5.28
CA SER A 120 13.05 -7.30 -5.90
C SER A 120 12.77 -6.43 -7.12
N CYS A 121 13.77 -5.62 -7.45
CA CYS A 121 13.75 -4.78 -8.64
C CYS A 121 14.01 -5.58 -9.91
N PHE A 122 13.24 -5.24 -10.94
CA PHE A 122 13.35 -5.77 -12.27
C PHE A 122 13.44 -4.63 -13.27
N ARG A 123 14.35 -4.73 -14.25
CA ARG A 123 14.64 -3.63 -15.18
C ARG A 123 14.14 -3.85 -16.59
N ASP A 124 13.68 -5.05 -16.98
CA ASP A 124 13.15 -5.19 -18.34
C ASP A 124 11.73 -4.65 -18.43
N THR A 125 11.28 -4.46 -19.66
CA THR A 125 9.96 -3.93 -19.99
C THR A 125 8.85 -4.98 -19.88
N HIS A 126 9.18 -6.27 -19.74
CA HIS A 126 8.21 -7.36 -19.71
C HIS A 126 8.53 -8.36 -18.59
N LEU A 127 7.61 -8.52 -17.64
CA LEU A 127 7.70 -9.52 -16.58
C LEU A 127 6.82 -10.72 -16.94
N ARG A 128 7.41 -11.91 -17.08
CA ARG A 128 6.63 -13.16 -17.19
C ARG A 128 6.40 -13.79 -15.83
N VAL A 129 5.13 -13.95 -15.46
CA VAL A 129 4.71 -14.69 -14.28
C VAL A 129 4.02 -15.98 -14.73
N ASP A 130 4.51 -17.10 -14.22
CA ASP A 130 3.95 -18.42 -14.43
C ASP A 130 3.20 -18.88 -13.16
N CYS A 131 2.13 -19.66 -13.34
CA CYS A 131 1.35 -20.28 -12.28
C CYS A 131 1.73 -21.76 -12.14
N ASN A 132 2.09 -22.16 -10.92
CA ASN A 132 2.49 -23.51 -10.55
C ASN A 132 1.53 -24.06 -9.48
N ILE A 133 0.68 -25.02 -9.85
CA ILE A 133 -0.22 -25.71 -8.92
C ILE A 133 0.38 -27.08 -8.62
N GLY A 134 0.74 -27.34 -7.37
CA GLY A 134 1.37 -28.62 -6.98
C GLY A 134 2.67 -28.91 -7.74
N ASN A 135 3.47 -27.87 -8.03
CA ASN A 135 4.68 -27.92 -8.87
C ASN A 135 4.45 -28.21 -10.37
N ILE A 136 3.21 -28.09 -10.85
CA ILE A 136 2.88 -28.24 -12.28
C ILE A 136 2.62 -26.86 -12.88
N LEU A 137 3.38 -26.52 -13.93
CA LEU A 137 3.17 -25.31 -14.71
C LEU A 137 1.80 -25.36 -15.40
N THR A 138 0.86 -24.58 -14.90
CA THR A 138 -0.54 -24.58 -15.36
C THR A 138 -0.81 -23.43 -16.35
N GLY A 139 0.03 -22.40 -16.34
CA GLY A 139 -0.08 -21.28 -17.28
C GLY A 139 0.91 -20.16 -16.99
N GLY A 140 0.86 -19.10 -17.79
CA GLY A 140 1.64 -17.89 -17.56
C GLY A 140 1.12 -16.67 -18.32
N ARG A 141 1.53 -15.49 -17.86
CA ARG A 141 1.15 -14.18 -18.43
C ARG A 141 2.35 -13.24 -18.43
N TYR A 142 2.35 -12.32 -19.38
CA TYR A 142 3.30 -11.22 -19.44
C TYR A 142 2.65 -9.95 -18.90
N TYR A 143 3.42 -9.18 -18.14
CA TYR A 143 3.07 -7.87 -17.63
C TYR A 143 4.04 -6.86 -18.21
N MET A 144 3.54 -5.70 -18.62
CA MET A 144 4.38 -4.64 -19.14
C MET A 144 4.80 -3.72 -18.00
N CYS A 145 6.10 -3.47 -17.87
CA CYS A 145 6.63 -2.49 -16.94
C CYS A 145 6.70 -1.13 -17.62
N ASP A 146 5.92 -0.17 -17.14
CA ASP A 146 6.14 1.25 -17.45
C ASP A 146 7.27 1.75 -16.55
N GLN A 147 8.49 1.80 -17.10
CA GLN A 147 9.69 2.24 -16.39
C GLN A 147 9.65 3.72 -15.96
N THR A 148 8.74 4.51 -16.54
CA THR A 148 8.56 5.93 -16.18
C THR A 148 7.74 6.06 -14.90
N THR A 149 6.70 5.25 -14.77
CA THR A 149 5.79 5.29 -13.62
C THR A 149 6.07 4.23 -12.56
N GLY A 150 6.88 3.22 -12.90
CA GLY A 150 7.09 2.08 -12.04
C GLY A 150 5.84 1.19 -11.86
N LYS A 151 4.96 1.18 -12.86
CA LYS A 151 3.70 0.43 -12.78
C LYS A 151 3.75 -0.74 -13.74
N LEU A 152 3.35 -1.91 -13.24
CA LEU A 152 3.10 -3.08 -14.07
C LEU A 152 1.68 -2.95 -14.66
N ASN A 153 1.59 -2.72 -15.97
CA ASN A 153 0.33 -2.66 -16.70
C ASN A 153 -0.04 -4.01 -17.32
N TYR A 154 -1.34 -4.22 -17.43
CA TYR A 154 -2.03 -5.37 -17.97
C TYR A 154 -2.79 -4.94 -19.24
N ASP A 155 -2.06 -4.63 -20.31
CA ASP A 155 -2.73 -4.29 -21.57
C ASP A 155 -3.21 -5.58 -22.26
N ASN A 156 -4.49 -5.60 -22.66
CA ASN A 156 -5.17 -6.56 -23.55
C ASN A 156 -5.59 -7.95 -23.06
N THR A 157 -5.90 -8.17 -21.77
CA THR A 157 -6.37 -9.51 -21.33
C THR A 157 -7.63 -9.52 -20.43
N GLY A 158 -8.27 -8.36 -20.16
CA GLY A 158 -9.61 -8.29 -19.56
C GLY A 158 -9.79 -8.61 -18.05
N TYR A 159 -8.75 -8.99 -17.30
CA TYR A 159 -8.83 -9.28 -15.86
C TYR A 159 -8.22 -8.17 -14.98
N ARG A 160 -8.99 -7.78 -13.94
CA ARG A 160 -8.65 -6.71 -12.97
C ARG A 160 -7.86 -7.17 -11.73
N LYS A 161 -7.37 -8.41 -11.67
CA LYS A 161 -6.63 -8.93 -10.51
C LYS A 161 -5.45 -9.75 -10.98
N MET A 162 -4.23 -9.29 -10.72
CA MET A 162 -2.96 -10.01 -10.96
C MET A 162 -2.87 -11.42 -10.34
N LEU A 163 -3.88 -11.86 -9.58
CA LEU A 163 -3.74 -12.92 -8.58
C LEU A 163 -4.99 -13.82 -8.43
N SER A 164 -6.01 -13.70 -9.28
CA SER A 164 -7.19 -14.57 -9.20
C SER A 164 -7.04 -15.91 -9.93
N ASP A 165 -6.01 -16.08 -10.78
CA ASP A 165 -6.07 -17.07 -11.85
C ASP A 165 -5.16 -18.29 -11.67
N CYS A 166 -4.59 -18.54 -10.47
CA CYS A 166 -4.16 -19.90 -10.11
C CYS A 166 -5.36 -20.78 -9.65
N GLY A 167 -6.46 -20.68 -10.38
CA GLY A 167 -7.71 -21.41 -10.14
C GLY A 167 -8.65 -20.72 -9.13
N SER A 168 -9.89 -20.50 -9.57
CA SER A 168 -11.03 -21.04 -8.81
C SER A 168 -11.09 -22.54 -9.08
#